data_AF-A0A2D6AZA0-F1
#
_entry.id   AF-A0A2D6AZA0-F1
#
_cell.length_a   1.000
_cell.length_b   1.000
_cell.length_c   1.000
_cell.angle_alpha   90.00
_cell.angle_beta   90.00
_cell.angle_gamma   90.00
#
_symmetry.space_group_name_H-M   'P 1'
#
loop_
_entity.id
_entity.type
_entity.pdbx_description
1 polymer ?
#
loop_
_entity_poly.entity_id
_entity_poly.type
_entity_poly.pdbx_seq_one_letter_code
_entity_poly.pdbx_strand_id
1 'polypeptide(L)'
;MSSGTHFRRGSTVPFDSGPRKYTAGLGSVGSYQVSGVPWVTGSITLAAGATDKLVFPTVAKSITVINTDGLEATADVELQVHFNPLAAGSVAAGRHFIPLWKDQQSISINVKCKEIYITNADGANVGSYCVYAELTGIDQTQMFNLTGSGLTTEDGT
;
A
#
# COMPACT_ATOMS: atom_id res chain seq x y z
N MET A 1 -3.91 -45.05 59.30
CA MET A 1 -3.30 -45.16 57.96
C MET A 1 -4.43 -45.15 56.94
N SER A 2 -5.19 -44.05 56.83
CA SER A 2 -5.02 -42.91 55.90
C SER A 2 -4.83 -43.28 54.43
N SER A 3 -5.89 -42.98 53.67
CA SER A 3 -5.89 -42.37 52.33
C SER A 3 -5.80 -43.27 51.08
N GLY A 4 -6.98 -43.54 50.50
CA GLY A 4 -7.41 -42.90 49.25
C GLY A 4 -6.62 -43.22 47.98
N THR A 5 -7.05 -44.24 47.23
CA THR A 5 -6.64 -44.47 45.85
C THR A 5 -7.27 -43.40 44.93
N HIS A 6 -6.41 -42.52 44.43
CA HIS A 6 -6.74 -41.37 43.60
C HIS A 6 -7.14 -41.80 42.19
N PHE A 7 -8.38 -41.47 41.80
CA PHE A 7 -8.92 -41.54 40.45
C PHE A 7 -8.08 -40.67 39.50
N ARG A 8 -7.40 -41.29 38.52
CA ARG A 8 -6.58 -40.58 37.53
C ARG A 8 -7.50 -39.81 36.57
N ARG A 9 -7.51 -38.47 36.71
CA ARG A 9 -8.19 -37.52 35.82
C ARG A 9 -7.76 -37.73 34.37
N GLY A 10 -8.76 -37.71 33.49
CA GLY A 10 -8.62 -37.80 32.04
C GLY A 10 -7.73 -36.71 31.46
N SER A 11 -7.22 -37.01 30.26
CA SER A 11 -6.44 -36.12 29.43
C SER A 11 -7.17 -34.80 29.19
N THR A 12 -6.71 -33.74 29.86
CA THR A 12 -7.04 -32.37 29.46
C THR A 12 -6.45 -32.18 28.07
N VAL A 13 -7.25 -32.31 27.02
CA VAL A 13 -6.87 -31.71 25.73
C VAL A 13 -6.67 -30.23 26.02
N PRO A 14 -5.48 -29.66 25.76
CA PRO A 14 -5.28 -28.24 25.97
C PRO A 14 -6.22 -27.54 24.99
N PHE A 15 -7.30 -26.97 25.51
CA PHE A 15 -7.96 -25.89 24.82
C PHE A 15 -6.90 -24.79 24.77
N ASP A 16 -6.28 -24.59 23.61
CA ASP A 16 -5.42 -23.43 23.39
C ASP A 16 -6.30 -22.20 23.56
N SER A 17 -6.29 -21.65 24.78
CA SER A 17 -6.94 -20.41 25.16
C SER A 17 -6.10 -19.21 24.80
N GLY A 18 -5.17 -19.34 23.84
CA GLY A 18 -4.55 -18.22 23.20
C GLY A 18 -5.62 -17.23 22.72
N PRO A 19 -5.43 -15.91 22.88
CA PRO A 19 -6.39 -14.93 22.42
C PRO A 19 -6.62 -15.16 20.92
N ARG A 20 -7.84 -15.58 20.54
CA ARG A 20 -8.23 -15.71 19.14
C ARG A 20 -8.11 -14.33 18.50
N LYS A 21 -7.07 -14.13 17.70
CA LYS A 21 -6.89 -12.92 16.90
C LYS A 21 -7.92 -12.96 15.78
N TYR A 22 -9.10 -12.38 16.03
CA TYR A 22 -10.09 -12.13 14.99
C TYR A 22 -9.59 -10.94 14.16
N THR A 23 -9.02 -11.22 13.00
CA THR A 23 -8.58 -10.19 12.06
C THR A 23 -9.58 -10.08 10.93
N ALA A 24 -9.84 -8.85 10.49
CA ALA A 24 -10.61 -8.61 9.30
C ALA A 24 -9.81 -9.06 8.07
N GLY A 25 -10.47 -9.74 7.13
CA GLY A 25 -9.89 -10.09 5.83
C GLY A 25 -10.20 -9.04 4.76
N LEU A 26 -9.66 -9.26 3.57
CA LEU A 26 -9.80 -8.37 2.40
C LEU A 26 -11.27 -8.07 2.00
N GLY A 27 -12.18 -9.01 2.28
CA GLY A 27 -13.62 -8.89 2.03
C GLY A 27 -14.41 -8.13 3.11
N SER A 28 -13.77 -7.68 4.19
CA SER A 28 -14.44 -7.01 5.30
C SER A 28 -14.88 -5.59 4.93
N VAL A 29 -16.12 -5.43 4.44
CA VAL A 29 -16.68 -4.12 4.05
C VAL A 29 -16.57 -3.09 5.20
N GLY A 30 -16.84 -3.51 6.44
CA GLY A 30 -16.76 -2.64 7.61
C GLY A 30 -15.37 -2.01 7.79
N SER A 31 -14.30 -2.73 7.48
CA SER A 31 -12.92 -2.22 7.59
C SER A 31 -12.60 -1.12 6.58
N TYR A 32 -13.37 -1.00 5.51
CA TYR A 32 -13.25 0.06 4.50
C TYR A 32 -14.26 1.19 4.71
N GLN A 33 -15.35 0.95 5.46
CA GLN A 33 -16.36 1.98 5.77
C GLN A 33 -15.98 2.84 6.97
N VAL A 34 -15.19 2.32 7.92
CA VAL A 34 -14.67 3.09 9.05
C VAL A 34 -13.48 3.97 8.65
N SER A 35 -13.21 5.03 9.41
CA SER A 35 -12.02 5.86 9.25
C SER A 35 -10.74 5.02 9.41
N GLY A 36 -9.78 5.20 8.50
CA GLY A 36 -8.49 4.51 8.56
C GLY A 36 -7.52 5.14 9.57
N VAL A 37 -6.46 4.40 9.89
CA VAL A 37 -5.30 4.93 10.63
C VAL A 37 -4.50 5.83 9.70
N PRO A 38 -4.19 7.09 10.09
CA PRO A 38 -3.46 7.99 9.22
C PRO A 38 -2.00 7.51 9.04
N TRP A 39 -1.55 7.52 7.80
CA TRP A 39 -0.15 7.33 7.44
C TRP A 39 0.24 8.44 6.47
N VAL A 40 1.38 9.08 6.72
CA VAL A 40 1.83 10.23 5.93
C VAL A 40 3.33 10.17 5.74
N THR A 41 3.80 10.45 4.53
CA THR A 41 5.21 10.73 4.28
C THR A 41 5.50 12.21 4.45
N GLY A 42 6.76 12.56 4.74
CA GLY A 42 7.20 13.94 4.53
C GLY A 42 7.22 14.32 3.04
N SER A 43 7.66 15.54 2.74
CA SER A 43 8.07 15.90 1.38
C SER A 43 9.33 15.10 1.04
N ILE A 44 9.18 14.11 0.18
CA ILE A 44 10.27 13.25 -0.31
C ILE A 44 10.74 13.82 -1.64
N THR A 45 12.05 14.03 -1.78
CA THR A 45 12.66 14.42 -3.05
C THR A 45 12.89 13.18 -3.91
N LEU A 46 12.58 13.29 -5.20
CA LEU A 46 12.71 12.21 -6.16
C LEU A 46 13.58 12.68 -7.34
N ALA A 47 14.75 12.05 -7.49
CA ALA A 47 15.69 12.40 -8.56
C ALA A 47 15.05 12.23 -9.95
N ALA A 48 15.59 12.94 -10.95
CA ALA A 48 15.13 12.86 -12.33
C ALA A 48 15.15 11.40 -12.84
N GLY A 49 14.04 10.97 -13.46
CA GLY A 49 13.85 9.60 -13.94
C GLY A 49 13.77 8.51 -12.86
N ALA A 50 13.88 8.85 -11.57
CA ALA A 50 13.86 7.88 -10.49
C ALA A 50 12.44 7.41 -10.17
N THR A 51 12.36 6.22 -9.56
CA THR A 51 11.08 5.63 -9.12
C THR A 51 11.20 5.16 -7.69
N ASP A 52 10.30 5.63 -6.85
CA ASP A 52 10.17 5.21 -5.46
C ASP A 52 9.04 4.19 -5.29
N LYS A 53 9.30 3.16 -4.48
CA LYS A 53 8.31 2.18 -4.03
C LYS A 53 7.91 2.48 -2.60
N LEU A 54 6.63 2.74 -2.37
CA LEU A 54 6.07 2.98 -1.05
C LEU A 54 5.29 1.75 -0.60
N VAL A 55 5.76 1.08 0.46
CA VAL A 55 5.09 -0.10 1.04
C VAL A 55 4.36 0.31 2.31
N PHE A 56 3.07 0.02 2.37
CA PHE A 56 2.24 0.32 3.52
C PHE A 56 2.34 -0.76 4.60
N PRO A 57 2.29 -0.41 5.90
CA PRO A 57 2.29 -1.40 6.98
C PRO A 57 1.11 -2.38 6.91
N THR A 58 -0.06 -1.88 6.51
CA THR A 58 -1.31 -2.64 6.33
C THR A 58 -2.00 -2.19 5.05
N VAL A 59 -3.08 -2.88 4.64
CA VAL A 59 -3.81 -2.52 3.42
C VAL A 59 -4.40 -1.12 3.54
N ALA A 60 -4.06 -0.24 2.61
CA ALA A 60 -4.67 1.08 2.49
C ALA A 60 -6.09 0.95 1.92
N LYS A 61 -7.01 1.82 2.34
CA LYS A 61 -8.37 1.96 1.78
C LYS A 61 -8.55 3.25 0.97
N SER A 62 -7.65 4.21 1.15
CA SER A 62 -7.61 5.46 0.42
C SER A 62 -6.18 5.95 0.41
N ILE A 63 -5.77 6.57 -0.71
CA ILE A 63 -4.47 7.21 -0.85
C ILE A 63 -4.68 8.56 -1.51
N THR A 64 -4.04 9.57 -0.94
CA THR A 64 -3.86 10.87 -1.55
C THR A 64 -2.39 11.07 -1.85
N VAL A 65 -2.05 11.30 -3.12
CA VAL A 65 -0.70 11.69 -3.53
C VAL A 65 -0.75 13.15 -3.94
N ILE A 66 0.22 13.94 -3.48
CA ILE A 66 0.35 15.36 -3.74
C ILE A 66 1.73 15.58 -4.36
N ASN A 67 1.77 16.14 -5.57
CA ASN A 67 3.02 16.65 -6.14
C ASN A 67 3.37 17.96 -5.43
N THR A 68 4.33 17.94 -4.50
CA THR A 68 4.71 19.13 -3.72
C THR A 68 5.69 20.04 -4.46
N ASP A 69 6.05 19.68 -5.68
CA ASP A 69 6.82 20.53 -6.58
C ASP A 69 6.02 21.80 -6.91
N GLY A 70 6.67 22.95 -6.80
CA GLY A 70 6.05 24.28 -6.96
C GLY A 70 5.99 25.16 -5.70
N LEU A 71 6.42 24.69 -4.52
CA LEU A 71 6.64 25.57 -3.37
C LEU A 71 7.97 26.35 -3.45
N GLU A 72 8.99 25.79 -4.12
CA GLU A 72 10.32 26.41 -4.30
C GLU A 72 11.02 25.99 -5.62
N ALA A 73 10.29 25.33 -6.54
CA ALA A 73 10.89 24.70 -7.72
C ALA A 73 10.97 25.67 -8.92
N THR A 74 12.08 25.61 -9.66
CA THR A 74 12.36 26.46 -10.83
C THR A 74 11.95 25.82 -12.17
N ALA A 75 11.51 24.55 -12.14
CA ALA A 75 11.07 23.80 -13.30
C ALA A 75 9.86 22.94 -12.92
N ASP A 76 8.98 22.68 -13.89
CA ASP A 76 7.76 21.89 -13.70
C ASP A 76 8.09 20.39 -13.76
N VAL A 77 7.93 19.64 -12.66
CA VAL A 77 8.17 18.19 -12.63
C VAL A 77 6.89 17.37 -12.66
N GLU A 78 6.66 16.62 -13.75
CA GLU A 78 5.59 15.63 -13.83
C GLU A 78 5.93 14.37 -12.99
N LEU A 79 5.05 14.05 -12.05
CA LEU A 79 5.09 12.79 -11.31
C LEU A 79 4.04 11.82 -11.82
N GLN A 80 4.39 10.54 -11.90
CA GLN A 80 3.50 9.48 -12.35
C GLN A 80 3.24 8.50 -11.22
N VAL A 81 1.97 8.35 -10.84
CA VAL A 81 1.53 7.40 -9.81
C VAL A 81 1.06 6.11 -10.48
N HIS A 82 1.60 4.97 -10.04
CA HIS A 82 1.25 3.66 -10.58
C HIS A 82 1.30 2.56 -9.51
N PHE A 83 0.75 1.39 -9.83
CA PHE A 83 0.53 0.30 -8.87
C PHE A 83 1.48 -0.90 -9.06
N ASN A 84 2.50 -0.77 -9.91
CA ASN A 84 3.42 -1.84 -10.29
C ASN A 84 4.77 -1.24 -10.68
N PRO A 85 5.93 -1.92 -10.58
CA PRO A 85 7.20 -1.32 -10.99
C PRO A 85 7.16 -0.75 -12.40
N LEU A 86 7.84 0.38 -12.63
CA LEU A 86 7.90 1.04 -13.94
C LEU A 86 8.37 0.10 -15.07
N ALA A 87 9.29 -0.82 -14.73
CA ALA A 87 9.85 -1.82 -15.65
C ALA A 87 8.97 -3.07 -15.83
N ALA A 88 7.86 -3.21 -15.10
CA ALA A 88 7.01 -4.38 -15.15
C ALA A 88 5.82 -4.16 -16.10
N GLY A 89 5.52 -5.16 -16.93
CA GLY A 89 4.45 -5.07 -17.93
C GLY A 89 4.66 -3.91 -18.90
N SER A 90 3.58 -3.17 -19.15
CA SER A 90 3.56 -2.00 -20.04
C SER A 90 3.34 -0.68 -19.27
N VAL A 91 3.76 -0.54 -18.01
CA VAL A 91 3.45 0.67 -17.20
C VAL A 91 3.85 1.96 -17.93
N ALA A 92 5.11 2.07 -18.36
CA ALA A 92 5.58 3.22 -19.13
C ALA A 92 5.02 3.23 -20.57
N ALA A 93 5.22 2.14 -21.33
CA ALA A 93 4.89 2.08 -22.76
C ALA A 93 3.38 2.14 -23.05
N GLY A 94 2.58 1.50 -22.20
CA GLY A 94 1.12 1.45 -22.24
C GLY A 94 0.45 2.57 -21.44
N ARG A 95 1.23 3.47 -20.82
CA ARG A 95 0.75 4.65 -20.07
C ARG A 95 -0.21 4.29 -18.93
N HIS A 96 0.09 3.22 -18.19
CA HIS A 96 -0.72 2.77 -17.05
C HIS A 96 -0.32 3.47 -15.76
N PHE A 97 -0.48 4.79 -15.75
CA PHE A 97 -0.17 5.66 -14.62
C PHE A 97 -1.13 6.85 -14.58
N ILE A 98 -1.18 7.53 -13.44
CA ILE A 98 -1.91 8.78 -13.26
C ILE A 98 -0.88 9.91 -13.17
N PRO A 99 -0.84 10.85 -14.13
CA PRO A 99 0.09 11.97 -14.10
C PRO A 99 -0.38 13.06 -13.12
N LEU A 100 0.56 13.57 -12.34
CA LEU A 100 0.46 14.73 -11.47
C LEU A 100 1.44 15.78 -11.99
N TRP A 101 0.92 16.80 -12.66
CA TRP A 101 1.72 17.74 -13.42
C TRP A 101 2.50 18.71 -12.53
N LYS A 102 1.83 19.63 -11.82
CA LYS A 102 2.50 20.62 -10.97
C LYS A 102 1.54 21.33 -10.03
N ASP A 103 2.01 22.37 -9.33
CA ASP A 103 1.21 23.31 -8.53
C ASP A 103 0.38 22.61 -7.45
N GLN A 104 0.99 21.67 -6.72
CA GLN A 104 0.28 20.92 -5.67
C GLN A 104 -0.87 20.07 -6.22
N GLN A 105 -0.83 19.72 -7.51
CA GLN A 105 -1.80 18.78 -8.07
C GLN A 105 -1.78 17.50 -7.23
N SER A 106 -2.98 17.09 -6.86
CA SER A 106 -3.19 15.92 -6.04
C SER A 106 -4.23 15.01 -6.66
N ILE A 107 -4.13 13.74 -6.31
CA ILE A 107 -5.13 12.74 -6.62
C ILE A 107 -5.46 11.98 -5.35
N SER A 108 -6.75 11.81 -5.09
CA SER A 108 -7.26 10.93 -4.04
C SER A 108 -7.94 9.72 -4.68
N ILE A 109 -7.52 8.52 -4.29
CA ILE A 109 -7.97 7.26 -4.87
C ILE A 109 -8.50 6.38 -3.75
N ASN A 110 -9.77 6.00 -3.84
CA ASN A 110 -10.35 4.98 -2.97
C ASN A 110 -10.03 3.60 -3.54
N VAL A 111 -9.00 2.95 -3.02
CA VAL A 111 -8.49 1.67 -3.54
C VAL A 111 -7.87 0.84 -2.43
N LYS A 112 -7.93 -0.48 -2.60
CA LYS A 112 -7.23 -1.45 -1.75
C LYS A 112 -5.86 -1.75 -2.34
N CYS A 113 -4.78 -1.37 -1.67
CA CYS A 113 -3.42 -1.72 -2.09
C CYS A 113 -2.49 -1.83 -0.89
N LYS A 114 -1.40 -2.58 -1.05
CA LYS A 114 -0.30 -2.71 -0.06
C LYS A 114 0.92 -1.88 -0.42
N GLU A 115 0.99 -1.41 -1.67
CA GLU A 115 2.09 -0.61 -2.17
C GLU A 115 1.64 0.24 -3.35
N ILE A 116 2.36 1.34 -3.57
CA ILE A 116 2.29 2.16 -4.78
C ILE A 116 3.71 2.51 -5.22
N TYR A 117 3.81 3.01 -6.43
CA TYR A 117 5.04 3.48 -7.01
C TYR A 117 4.83 4.90 -7.56
N ILE A 118 5.84 5.74 -7.37
CA ILE A 118 5.86 7.11 -7.88
C ILE A 118 7.12 7.28 -8.69
N THR A 119 6.96 7.66 -9.96
CA THR A 119 8.07 7.95 -10.87
C THR A 119 8.14 9.43 -11.14
N ASN A 120 9.34 9.99 -11.08
CA ASN A 120 9.62 11.28 -11.67
C ASN A 120 9.83 11.07 -13.18
N ALA A 121 8.86 11.52 -13.97
CA ALA A 121 8.90 11.38 -15.42
C ALA A 121 9.77 12.45 -16.10
N ASP A 122 10.16 13.49 -15.37
CA ASP A 122 11.10 14.48 -15.82
C ASP A 122 12.52 13.88 -15.86
N GLY A 123 13.20 14.05 -17.00
CA GLY A 123 14.54 13.52 -17.25
C GLY A 123 15.69 14.42 -16.80
N ALA A 124 15.40 15.59 -16.23
CA ALA A 124 16.36 16.63 -15.90
C ALA A 124 16.23 17.20 -14.49
N ASN A 125 15.02 17.30 -13.95
CA ASN A 125 14.68 18.03 -12.73
C ASN A 125 14.34 17.09 -11.58
N VAL A 126 14.66 17.52 -10.36
CA VAL A 126 14.29 16.80 -9.13
C VAL A 126 12.88 17.20 -8.73
N GLY A 127 11.98 16.23 -8.58
CA GLY A 127 10.61 16.46 -8.10
C GLY A 127 10.48 16.26 -6.59
N SER A 128 9.32 16.60 -6.04
CA SER A 128 8.99 16.28 -4.66
C SER A 128 7.53 15.90 -4.49
N TYR A 129 7.24 15.00 -3.54
CA TYR A 129 5.87 14.58 -3.27
C TYR A 129 5.59 14.31 -1.80
N CYS A 130 4.30 14.29 -1.46
CA CYS A 130 3.78 13.81 -0.19
C CYS A 130 2.68 12.77 -0.45
N VAL A 131 2.66 11.71 0.35
CA VAL A 131 1.60 10.69 0.31
C VAL A 131 0.91 10.64 1.66
N TYR A 132 -0.41 10.75 1.63
CA TYR A 132 -1.29 10.43 2.74
C TYR A 132 -2.06 9.14 2.41
N ALA A 133 -2.16 8.23 3.36
CA ALA A 133 -2.95 7.01 3.21
C ALA A 133 -3.82 6.78 4.44
N GLU A 134 -5.02 6.26 4.20
CA GLU A 134 -5.89 5.70 5.23
C GLU A 134 -5.64 4.20 5.31
N LEU A 135 -5.01 3.75 6.39
CA LEU A 135 -4.70 2.34 6.60
C LEU A 135 -5.84 1.60 7.29
N THR A 136 -6.07 0.36 6.88
CA THR A 136 -7.02 -0.55 7.55
C THR A 136 -6.30 -1.42 8.58
N GLY A 137 -7.06 -2.21 9.35
CA GLY A 137 -6.50 -3.26 10.22
C GLY A 137 -6.18 -4.58 9.49
N ILE A 138 -6.24 -4.61 8.16
CA ILE A 138 -6.04 -5.82 7.35
C ILE A 138 -4.54 -5.94 7.05
N ASP A 139 -3.96 -7.09 7.38
CA ASP A 139 -2.55 -7.36 7.14
C ASP A 139 -2.21 -7.31 5.63
N GLN A 140 -1.08 -6.71 5.27
CA GLN A 140 -0.63 -6.60 3.88
C GLN A 140 -0.45 -7.95 3.16
N THR A 141 -0.19 -9.04 3.90
CA THR A 141 -0.09 -10.41 3.37
C THR A 141 -1.43 -10.94 2.83
N GLN A 142 -2.54 -10.36 3.27
CA GLN A 142 -3.88 -10.69 2.77
C GLN A 142 -4.14 -10.09 1.38
N MET A 143 -3.30 -9.17 0.92
CA MET A 143 -3.41 -8.61 -0.43
C MET A 143 -2.78 -9.54 -1.45
N PHE A 144 -3.63 -9.93 -2.41
CA PHE A 144 -3.19 -10.58 -3.63
C PHE A 144 -2.19 -9.70 -4.40
N ASN A 145 -1.38 -10.33 -5.23
CA ASN A 145 -0.54 -9.60 -6.17
C ASN A 145 -1.43 -8.99 -7.26
N LEU A 146 -1.23 -7.72 -7.54
CA LEU A 146 -1.98 -7.02 -8.58
C LEU A 146 -1.61 -7.64 -9.94
N THR A 147 -2.63 -8.04 -10.71
CA THR A 147 -2.47 -8.68 -12.03
C THR A 147 -3.44 -8.08 -13.04
N GLY A 148 -3.19 -8.32 -14.33
CA GLY A 148 -4.02 -7.83 -15.45
C GLY A 148 -3.28 -6.86 -16.37
N SER A 149 -3.98 -6.38 -17.39
CA SER A 149 -3.44 -5.45 -18.41
C SER A 149 -2.79 -4.23 -17.77
N GLY A 150 -1.50 -4.02 -18.08
CA GLY A 150 -0.69 -2.92 -17.54
C GLY A 150 -0.02 -3.18 -16.19
N LEU A 151 -0.39 -4.26 -15.48
CA LEU A 151 0.18 -4.65 -14.19
C LEU A 151 1.00 -5.93 -14.27
N THR A 152 0.66 -6.84 -15.17
CA THR A 152 1.47 -8.01 -15.50
C THR A 152 1.70 -8.05 -16.99
N THR A 153 2.84 -8.59 -17.43
CA THR A 153 2.95 -9.07 -18.80
C THR A 153 1.87 -10.14 -18.94
N GLU A 154 0.81 -9.87 -19.70
CA GLU A 154 -0.04 -10.94 -20.19
C GLU A 154 0.84 -11.74 -21.15
N ASP A 155 1.50 -12.76 -20.61
CA ASP A 155 1.80 -14.04 -21.24
C ASP A 155 2.66 -14.87 -20.28
N GLY A 156 2.03 -15.89 -19.69
CA GLY A 156 2.69 -16.94 -18.94
C GLY A 156 3.30 -18.01 -19.85
N THR A 157 4.08 -17.59 -20.86
CA THR A 157 4.83 -18.49 -21.76
C THR A 157 6.12 -17.84 -22.22
#